data_AF-A0A6A6T895-F1
#
_entry.id   AF-A0A6A6T895-F1
#
_cell.length_a   1.000
_cell.length_b   1.000
_cell.length_c   1.000
_cell.angle_alpha   90.00
_cell.angle_beta   90.00
_cell.angle_gamma   90.00
#
_symmetry.space_group_name_H-M   'P 1'
#
loop_
_entity.id
_entity.type
_entity.pdbx_description
1 polymer ?
#
loop_
_entity_poly.entity_id
_entity_poly.type
_entity_poly.pdbx_seq_one_letter_code
_entity_poly.pdbx_strand_id
1 'polypeptide(L)'
;MAGGTESTGARIKHTYHIGEWGNPYSGGGQPGKGTVTYSLSANRQNPMAGVATKGFWNMVRRSRNQVLYVVPPFVAAYFTMSWAIERNEYLNSKPGRAEFADVE
;
A
#
# COMPACT_ATOMS: atom_id res chain seq x y z
N MET A 1 29.52 -13.98 20.52
CA MET A 1 29.65 -12.74 21.33
C MET A 1 28.34 -12.48 22.04
N ALA A 2 28.27 -12.94 23.29
CA ALA A 2 27.09 -12.90 24.14
C ALA A 2 26.95 -11.51 24.79
N GLY A 3 25.79 -10.86 24.58
CA GLY A 3 25.43 -9.62 25.28
C GLY A 3 24.38 -9.95 26.33
N GLY A 4 24.84 -10.10 27.57
CA GLY A 4 24.03 -10.42 28.74
C GLY A 4 23.10 -9.31 29.19
N THR A 5 22.25 -9.67 30.14
CA THR A 5 21.13 -8.93 30.77
C THR A 5 21.54 -7.70 31.61
N GLU A 6 22.71 -7.10 31.36
CA GLU A 6 23.33 -6.11 32.26
C GLU A 6 23.57 -4.72 31.64
N SER A 7 22.65 -4.21 30.81
CA SER A 7 22.71 -2.78 30.46
C SER A 7 21.34 -2.13 30.40
N THR A 8 21.21 -1.00 31.10
CA THR A 8 20.02 -0.14 31.22
C THR A 8 19.64 0.57 29.91
N GLY A 9 20.09 0.06 28.76
CA GLY A 9 19.84 0.61 27.43
C GLY A 9 20.01 -0.37 26.26
N ALA A 10 20.31 -1.65 26.50
CA ALA A 10 20.33 -2.64 25.42
C ALA A 10 18.90 -3.03 25.03
N ARG A 11 18.57 -2.90 23.74
CA ARG A 11 17.40 -3.58 23.17
C ARG A 11 17.62 -5.08 23.33
N ILE A 12 16.76 -5.73 24.11
CA ILE A 12 16.73 -7.19 24.21
C ILE A 12 16.46 -7.72 22.79
N LYS A 13 17.42 -8.47 22.22
CA LYS A 13 17.30 -9.05 20.88
C LYS A 13 16.43 -10.31 20.98
N HIS A 14 15.12 -10.14 20.85
CA HIS A 14 14.18 -11.25 20.74
C HIS A 14 14.11 -11.74 19.29
N THR A 15 13.90 -13.05 19.07
CA THR A 15 13.60 -13.63 17.75
C THR A 15 12.24 -13.15 17.22
N TYR A 16 11.35 -12.72 18.11
CA TYR A 16 9.99 -12.25 17.84
C TYR A 16 9.85 -10.74 18.10
N HIS A 17 8.97 -10.08 17.34
CA HIS A 17 8.83 -8.62 17.28
C HIS A 17 7.47 -8.11 17.80
N ILE A 18 6.73 -8.97 18.50
CA ILE A 18 5.40 -8.69 19.04
C ILE A 18 5.33 -9.26 20.47
N GLY A 19 4.92 -8.44 21.43
CA GLY A 19 4.72 -8.85 22.83
C GLY A 19 3.27 -9.22 23.15
N GLU A 20 3.00 -9.50 24.42
CA GLU A 20 1.66 -9.82 24.92
C GLU A 20 0.97 -8.57 25.51
N TRP A 21 -0.35 -8.64 25.68
CA TRP A 21 -1.09 -7.69 26.51
C TRP A 21 -0.45 -7.56 27.90
N GLY A 22 -0.28 -6.32 28.38
CA GLY A 22 0.39 -6.04 29.66
C GLY A 22 1.92 -6.07 29.62
N ASN A 23 2.54 -6.73 28.62
CA ASN A 23 3.99 -6.66 28.39
C ASN A 23 4.34 -6.60 26.88
N PRO A 24 4.02 -5.49 26.20
CA PRO A 24 4.34 -5.30 24.78
C PRO A 24 5.85 -5.07 24.53
N TYR A 25 6.63 -4.80 25.58
CA TYR A 25 8.07 -4.53 25.50
C TYR A 25 8.90 -5.80 25.27
N SER A 26 8.38 -6.98 25.63
CA SER A 26 9.01 -8.27 25.37
C SER A 26 9.19 -8.58 23.88
N GLY A 27 8.43 -7.93 23.00
CA GLY A 27 8.58 -8.01 21.54
C GLY A 27 9.27 -6.80 20.92
N GLY A 28 9.83 -5.89 21.71
CA GLY A 28 10.53 -4.71 21.20
C GLY A 28 9.71 -3.41 21.14
N GLY A 29 8.53 -3.36 21.78
CA GLY A 29 7.84 -2.09 22.04
C GLY A 29 8.69 -1.11 22.86
N GLN A 30 8.41 0.19 22.75
CA GLN A 30 9.10 1.24 23.53
C GLN A 30 8.21 1.74 24.67
N PRO A 31 8.76 1.95 25.90
CA PRO A 31 7.97 2.46 27.01
C PRO A 31 7.48 3.88 26.75
N GLY A 32 6.16 4.06 26.75
CA GLY A 32 5.50 5.36 26.65
C GLY A 32 5.09 5.87 28.02
N LYS A 33 5.46 7.10 28.38
CA LYS A 33 5.02 7.77 29.62
C LYS A 33 4.41 9.13 29.27
N GLY A 34 3.28 9.47 29.88
CA GLY A 34 2.68 10.82 29.79
C GLY A 34 1.65 11.04 28.69
N THR A 35 1.29 10.01 27.90
CA THR A 35 0.19 10.10 26.94
C THR A 35 -1.13 9.72 27.61
N VAL A 36 -2.10 10.64 27.61
CA VAL A 36 -3.46 10.39 28.09
C VAL A 36 -4.41 10.33 26.89
N THR A 37 -5.17 9.24 26.77
CA THR A 37 -6.09 9.00 25.65
C THR A 37 -7.54 9.06 26.14
N TYR A 38 -8.39 9.81 25.43
CA TYR A 38 -9.81 9.90 25.72
C TYR A 38 -10.63 9.24 24.60
N SER A 39 -11.73 8.60 24.95
CA SER A 39 -12.64 7.96 24.00
C SER A 39 -14.09 8.10 24.42
N LEU A 40 -15.01 8.25 23.47
CA LEU A 40 -16.46 8.24 23.71
C LEU A 40 -17.06 6.88 23.32
N SER A 41 -18.02 6.38 24.10
CA SER A 41 -18.76 5.15 23.75
C SER A 41 -19.42 5.27 22.36
N ALA A 42 -19.35 4.19 21.57
CA ALA A 42 -19.90 4.14 20.22
C ALA A 42 -21.41 4.41 20.18
N ASN A 43 -22.15 3.95 21.21
CA ASN A 43 -23.60 4.16 21.31
C ASN A 43 -23.99 5.64 21.51
N ARG A 44 -23.02 6.51 21.80
CA ARG A 44 -23.22 7.96 21.94
C ARG A 44 -22.74 8.76 20.72
N GLN A 45 -22.27 8.09 19.67
CA GLN A 45 -21.80 8.70 18.44
C GLN A 45 -22.78 8.41 17.30
N ASN A 46 -22.91 9.35 16.37
CA ASN A 46 -23.56 9.05 15.09
C ASN A 46 -22.53 8.34 14.17
N PRO A 47 -22.80 7.10 13.74
CA PRO A 47 -21.82 6.29 13.00
C PRO A 47 -21.44 6.88 11.63
N MET A 48 -22.30 7.71 11.02
CA MET A 48 -22.04 8.31 9.70
C MET A 48 -21.84 9.84 9.76
N ALA A 49 -21.48 10.36 10.94
CA ALA A 49 -21.23 11.79 11.11
C ALA A 49 -20.13 12.27 10.13
N GLY A 50 -20.48 13.21 9.26
CA GLY A 50 -19.52 13.88 8.38
C GLY A 50 -19.04 13.08 7.17
N VAL A 51 -19.63 11.91 6.85
CA VAL A 51 -19.24 11.12 5.68
C VAL A 51 -19.43 11.91 4.38
N ALA A 52 -20.60 12.51 4.18
CA ALA A 52 -20.89 13.29 2.97
C ALA A 52 -20.14 14.64 2.93
N THR A 53 -20.06 15.35 4.06
CA THR A 53 -19.51 16.70 4.10
C THR A 53 -17.98 16.73 4.19
N LYS A 54 -17.35 15.78 4.89
CA LYS A 54 -15.90 15.73 5.11
C LYS A 54 -15.25 14.49 4.47
N GLY A 55 -15.93 13.35 4.50
CA GLY A 55 -15.40 12.08 4.00
C GLY A 55 -15.04 12.13 2.52
N PHE A 56 -15.94 12.65 1.67
CA PHE A 56 -15.70 12.77 0.23
C PHE A 56 -14.45 13.62 -0.08
N TRP A 57 -14.36 14.82 0.49
CA TRP A 57 -13.21 15.71 0.25
C TRP A 57 -11.90 15.13 0.79
N ASN A 58 -11.95 14.43 1.91
CA ASN A 58 -10.78 13.71 2.43
C ASN A 58 -10.34 12.59 1.47
N MET A 59 -11.29 11.84 0.88
CA MET A 59 -10.98 10.83 -0.13
C MET A 59 -10.30 11.47 -1.34
N VAL A 60 -10.87 12.52 -1.92
CA VAL A 60 -10.31 13.22 -3.09
C VAL A 60 -8.88 13.70 -2.82
N ARG A 61 -8.66 14.36 -1.67
CA ARG A 61 -7.33 14.87 -1.30
C ARG A 61 -6.31 13.73 -1.14
N ARG A 62 -6.70 12.58 -0.59
CA ARG A 62 -5.81 11.43 -0.42
C ARG A 62 -5.51 10.76 -1.77
N SER A 63 -6.51 10.59 -2.63
CA SER A 63 -6.34 9.99 -3.94
C SER A 63 -5.45 10.83 -4.85
N ARG A 64 -5.61 12.17 -4.84
CA ARG A 64 -4.78 13.09 -5.65
C ARG A 64 -3.28 12.86 -5.48
N ASN A 65 -2.81 12.59 -4.26
CA ASN A 65 -1.39 12.40 -3.98
C ASN A 65 -0.84 11.07 -4.51
N GLN A 66 -1.71 10.12 -4.85
CA GLN A 66 -1.33 8.79 -5.35
C GLN A 66 -1.55 8.65 -6.86
N VAL A 67 -2.38 9.51 -7.46
CA VAL A 67 -2.72 9.47 -8.89
C VAL A 67 -1.46 9.40 -9.77
N LEU A 68 -0.41 10.18 -9.48
CA LEU A 68 0.80 10.19 -10.29
C LEU A 68 1.67 8.93 -10.17
N TYR A 69 1.51 8.14 -9.10
CA TYR A 69 2.22 6.87 -8.97
C TYR A 69 1.46 5.72 -9.64
N VAL A 70 0.14 5.83 -9.70
CA VAL A 70 -0.74 4.75 -10.15
C VAL A 70 -1.14 4.92 -11.61
N VAL A 71 -1.53 6.13 -12.03
CA VAL A 71 -2.08 6.35 -13.38
C VAL A 71 -1.05 6.15 -14.48
N PRO A 72 0.18 6.70 -14.42
CA PRO A 72 1.15 6.53 -15.51
C PRO A 72 1.48 5.08 -15.89
N PRO A 73 1.77 4.15 -14.97
CA PRO A 73 2.04 2.77 -15.34
C PRO A 73 0.81 2.07 -15.94
N PHE A 74 -0.40 2.36 -15.46
CA PHE A 74 -1.62 1.76 -16.04
C PHE A 74 -1.93 2.30 -17.43
N VAL A 75 -1.70 3.59 -17.67
CA VAL A 75 -1.86 4.20 -18.99
C VAL A 75 -0.86 3.59 -19.97
N ALA A 76 0.41 3.44 -19.57
CA ALA A 76 1.43 2.79 -20.40
C ALA A 76 1.07 1.32 -20.70
N ALA A 77 0.61 0.57 -19.69
CA ALA A 77 0.18 -0.82 -19.85
C ALA A 77 -1.00 -0.94 -20.81
N TYR A 78 -1.99 -0.04 -20.71
CA TYR A 78 -3.13 -0.04 -21.60
C TYR A 78 -2.72 0.22 -23.05
N PHE A 79 -1.91 1.25 -23.31
CA PHE A 79 -1.47 1.57 -24.67
C PHE A 79 -0.59 0.47 -25.28
N THR A 80 0.33 -0.11 -24.50
CA THR A 80 1.18 -1.21 -24.97
C THR A 80 0.36 -2.47 -25.28
N MET A 81 -0.66 -2.77 -24.47
CA MET A 81 -1.57 -3.89 -24.73
C MET A 81 -2.40 -3.67 -25.99
N SER A 82 -3.00 -2.48 -26.17
CA SER A 82 -3.76 -2.16 -27.37
C SER A 82 -2.90 -2.27 -28.63
N TRP A 83 -1.69 -1.71 -28.59
CA TRP A 83 -0.72 -1.84 -29.69
C TRP A 83 -0.37 -3.30 -29.97
N ALA A 84 -0.12 -4.11 -28.93
CA ALA A 84 0.23 -5.52 -29.09
C ALA A 84 -0.91 -6.34 -29.72
N ILE A 85 -2.16 -6.05 -29.35
CA ILE A 85 -3.34 -6.72 -29.92
C ILE A 85 -3.50 -6.35 -31.40
N GLU A 86 -3.50 -5.06 -31.73
CA GLU A 86 -3.63 -4.58 -33.11
C GLU A 86 -2.50 -5.12 -34.00
N ARG A 87 -1.27 -5.13 -33.47
CA ARG A 87 -0.11 -5.68 -34.19
C ARG A 87 -0.25 -7.18 -34.42
N ASN A 88 -0.74 -7.93 -33.44
CA ASN A 88 -0.96 -9.38 -33.57
C ASN A 88 -2.03 -9.70 -34.62
N GLU A 89 -3.15 -8.98 -34.59
CA GLU A 89 -4.23 -9.14 -35.58
C GLU A 89 -3.75 -8.81 -36.99
N TYR A 90 -2.98 -7.72 -37.13
CA TYR A 90 -2.43 -7.33 -38.42
C TYR A 90 -1.44 -8.38 -38.97
N LEU A 91 -0.54 -8.91 -38.14
CA LEU A 91 0.41 -9.96 -38.59
C LEU A 91 -0.30 -11.25 -39.03
N ASN A 92 -1.42 -11.59 -38.41
CA ASN A 92 -2.24 -12.74 -38.79
C ASN A 92 -3.21 -12.46 -39.94
N SER A 93 -3.30 -11.21 -40.40
CA SER A 93 -4.14 -10.80 -41.52
C SER A 93 -3.52 -11.14 -42.88
N LYS A 94 -4.35 -11.14 -43.94
CA LYS A 94 -3.88 -11.37 -45.32
C LYS A 94 -2.80 -10.36 -45.77
N PRO A 95 -2.98 -9.03 -45.61
CA PRO A 95 -1.94 -8.08 -45.99
C PRO A 95 -0.67 -8.23 -45.15
N GLY A 96 -0.79 -8.46 -43.83
CA GLY A 96 0.38 -8.68 -42.98
C GLY A 96 1.18 -9.93 -43.35
N ARG A 97 0.50 -11.03 -43.73
CA ARG A 97 1.20 -12.20 -44.27
C ARG A 97 1.90 -11.91 -45.60
N ALA A 98 1.29 -11.14 -46.50
CA ALA A 98 1.91 -10.81 -47.79
C ALA A 98 3.16 -9.90 -47.63
N GLU A 99 3.14 -8.98 -46.65
CA GLU A 99 4.22 -8.03 -46.43
C GLU A 99 5.41 -8.63 -45.66
N PHE A 100 5.18 -9.65 -44.84
CA PHE A 100 6.20 -10.33 -44.03
C PHE A 100 6.56 -11.75 -44.52
N ALA A 101 5.94 -12.26 -45.60
CA ALA A 101 6.25 -13.58 -46.17
C ALA A 101 7.58 -13.63 -46.94
N ASP A 102 8.08 -12.49 -47.45
CA ASP A 102 9.29 -12.42 -48.28
C ASP A 102 10.55 -12.02 -47.47
N VAL A 103 10.47 -11.99 -46.13
CA VAL A 103 11.54 -11.51 -45.23
C VAL A 103 12.36 -12.68 -44.66
N GLU A 104 12.36 -13.83 -45.31
CA GLU A 104 13.26 -14.97 -45.08
C GLU A 104 14.24 -15.11 -46.25
#